data_AF-A0A372GHE9-F1
#
_entry.id   AF-A0A372GHE9-F1
#
_cell.length_a   1.000
_cell.length_b   1.000
_cell.length_c   1.000
_cell.angle_alpha   90.00
_cell.angle_beta   90.00
_cell.angle_gamma   90.00
#
_symmetry.space_group_name_H-M   'P 1'
#
loop_
_entity.id
_entity.type
_entity.pdbx_description
1 polymer ?
#
loop_
_entity_poly.entity_id
_entity_poly.type
_entity_poly.pdbx_seq_one_letter_code
_entity_poly.pdbx_strand_id
1 'polypeptide(L)'
;MSVQLTCHERLFEKGCQLSVDHGTPPIGSLHHVGIAVRDLETTEAFLYEALRLPTTRRLDMADLGLRMAFFDCGPALIELVEFADPALTAARIGDRPAALDHIALAVPEPTSGGVIWQLLELAAAASEERR
;
A
#
# COMPACT_ATOMS: atom_id res chain seq x y z
N MET A 1 32.71 -25.14 -10.82
CA MET A 1 32.32 -23.85 -11.43
C MET A 1 31.35 -23.17 -10.48
N SER A 2 31.85 -22.27 -9.63
CA SER A 2 31.06 -21.49 -8.69
C SER A 2 30.81 -20.10 -9.27
N VAL A 3 29.56 -19.68 -9.33
CA VAL A 3 29.21 -18.29 -9.64
C VAL A 3 29.02 -17.57 -8.31
N GLN A 4 29.97 -16.70 -7.95
CA GLN A 4 29.81 -15.75 -6.84
C GLN A 4 28.99 -14.56 -7.33
N LEU A 5 27.85 -14.31 -6.67
CA LEU A 5 27.13 -13.05 -6.74
C LEU A 5 27.81 -12.07 -5.77
N THR A 6 28.49 -11.05 -6.30
CA THR A 6 28.91 -9.90 -5.50
C THR A 6 27.93 -8.75 -5.71
N CYS A 7 27.16 -8.44 -4.67
CA CYS A 7 26.42 -7.21 -4.51
C CYS A 7 27.41 -6.02 -4.55
N HIS A 8 27.29 -5.14 -5.55
CA HIS A 8 28.08 -3.91 -5.61
C HIS A 8 27.31 -2.77 -4.94
N GLU A 9 27.57 -2.56 -3.66
CA GLU A 9 27.52 -1.23 -3.04
C GLU A 9 28.62 -0.37 -3.69
N ARG A 10 28.25 0.48 -4.65
CA ARG A 10 28.97 1.73 -5.02
C ARG A 10 28.33 2.39 -6.25
N LEU A 11 27.22 3.09 -6.03
CA LEU A 11 26.78 4.19 -6.89
C LEU A 11 26.28 5.34 -6.01
N PHE A 12 27.14 5.78 -5.09
CA PHE A 12 26.95 7.00 -4.30
C PHE A 12 28.16 7.91 -4.55
N GLU A 13 28.38 8.36 -5.79
CA GLU A 13 29.36 9.38 -6.14
C GLU A 13 29.26 9.69 -7.64
N LYS A 14 28.29 10.55 -7.99
CA LYS A 14 28.33 11.54 -9.08
C LYS A 14 26.95 12.18 -9.16
N GLY A 15 26.87 13.39 -8.61
CA GLY A 15 25.63 14.16 -8.53
C GLY A 15 24.99 14.33 -9.89
N CYS A 16 23.92 13.58 -10.12
CA CYS A 16 22.87 14.00 -11.03
C CYS A 16 22.04 15.03 -10.28
N GLN A 17 22.50 16.29 -10.28
CA GLN A 17 21.67 17.41 -9.83
C GLN A 17 20.61 17.64 -10.91
N LEU A 18 19.54 16.84 -10.87
CA LEU A 18 18.27 17.24 -11.45
C LEU A 18 17.70 18.30 -10.52
N SER A 19 18.03 19.56 -10.79
CA SER A 19 17.33 20.69 -10.20
C SER A 19 15.94 20.77 -10.83
N VAL A 20 15.01 20.02 -10.26
CA VAL A 20 13.58 20.25 -10.43
C VAL A 20 13.22 21.47 -9.60
N ASP A 21 12.70 22.50 -10.25
CA ASP A 21 12.13 23.68 -9.60
C ASP A 21 11.04 23.22 -8.60
N HIS A 22 11.19 23.55 -7.31
CA HIS A 22 10.27 23.12 -6.25
C HIS A 22 9.30 24.24 -5.86
N GLY A 23 8.69 24.88 -6.86
CA GLY A 23 7.30 25.30 -6.64
C GLY A 23 6.54 24.09 -6.09
N THR A 24 5.86 24.24 -4.95
CA THR A 24 5.29 23.15 -4.15
C THR A 24 4.93 21.93 -5.00
N PRO A 25 5.61 20.77 -4.84
CA PRO A 25 5.39 19.65 -5.75
C PRO A 25 3.90 19.28 -5.69
N PRO A 26 3.18 19.26 -6.84
CA PRO A 26 1.73 19.09 -6.85
C PRO A 26 1.29 17.71 -6.31
N ILE A 27 2.22 16.76 -6.26
CA ILE A 27 2.08 15.42 -5.69
C ILE A 27 3.36 15.11 -4.88
N GLY A 28 3.19 14.67 -3.65
CA GLY A 28 4.24 14.29 -2.71
C GLY A 28 4.73 12.84 -2.86
N SER A 29 5.46 12.36 -1.86
CA SER A 29 6.07 11.02 -1.86
C SER A 29 5.04 9.88 -1.75
N LEU A 30 5.48 8.66 -2.01
CA LEU A 30 4.73 7.45 -1.68
C LEU A 30 4.37 7.47 -0.19
N HIS A 31 3.09 7.40 0.13
CA HIS A 31 2.59 7.37 1.49
C HIS A 31 2.44 5.91 1.97
N HIS A 32 1.68 5.10 1.24
CA HIS A 32 1.56 3.67 1.52
C HIS A 32 1.23 2.83 0.27
N VAL A 33 1.47 1.53 0.40
CA VAL A 33 1.00 0.50 -0.54
C VAL A 33 -0.06 -0.33 0.15
N GLY A 34 -1.27 -0.31 -0.38
CA GLY A 34 -2.40 -1.10 0.09
C GLY A 34 -2.36 -2.51 -0.48
N ILE A 35 -2.49 -3.51 0.40
CA ILE A 35 -2.52 -4.93 0.07
C ILE A 35 -3.83 -5.49 0.63
N ALA A 36 -4.72 -5.91 -0.27
CA ALA A 36 -5.90 -6.66 0.11
C ALA A 36 -5.48 -8.07 0.53
N VAL A 37 -5.96 -8.52 1.69
CA VAL A 37 -5.63 -9.83 2.28
C VAL A 37 -6.89 -10.60 2.62
N ARG A 38 -6.80 -11.93 2.59
CA ARG A 38 -7.90 -12.81 2.98
C ARG A 38 -8.06 -12.94 4.49
N ASP A 39 -6.94 -12.93 5.19
CA ASP A 39 -6.86 -13.10 6.64
C ASP A 39 -5.79 -12.14 7.15
N LEU A 40 -6.24 -11.14 7.89
CA LEU A 40 -5.38 -10.07 8.40
C LEU A 40 -4.34 -10.66 9.35
N GLU A 41 -4.80 -11.43 10.35
CA GLU A 41 -3.97 -11.99 11.42
C GLU A 41 -2.81 -12.86 10.89
N THR A 42 -3.08 -13.74 9.94
CA THR A 42 -2.09 -14.62 9.30
C THR A 42 -1.06 -13.79 8.53
N THR A 43 -1.50 -12.77 7.81
CA THR A 43 -0.61 -11.94 7.01
C THR A 43 0.24 -11.01 7.89
N GLU A 44 -0.33 -10.49 8.96
CA GLU A 44 0.40 -9.72 9.97
C GLU A 44 1.49 -10.55 10.64
N ALA A 45 1.18 -11.79 11.04
CA ALA A 45 2.15 -12.72 11.60
C ALA A 45 3.30 -12.96 10.60
N PHE A 46 2.99 -13.16 9.31
CA PHE A 46 4.01 -13.30 8.27
C PHE A 46 4.92 -12.06 8.17
N LEU A 47 4.36 -10.85 8.11
CA LEU A 47 5.17 -9.62 8.03
C LEU A 47 6.05 -9.44 9.27
N TYR A 48 5.55 -9.77 10.45
CA TYR A 48 6.31 -9.67 11.69
C TYR A 48 7.41 -10.75 11.79
N GLU A 49 7.11 -12.00 11.43
CA GLU A 49 8.02 -13.12 11.61
C GLU A 49 9.09 -13.21 10.52
N ALA A 50 8.70 -13.05 9.26
CA ALA A 50 9.59 -13.21 8.12
C ALA A 50 10.33 -11.90 7.78
N LEU A 51 9.63 -10.77 7.83
CA LEU A 51 10.18 -9.47 7.38
C LEU A 51 10.56 -8.54 8.53
N ARG A 52 10.18 -8.88 9.77
CA ARG A 52 10.49 -8.09 10.99
C ARG A 52 10.02 -6.63 10.89
N LEU A 53 8.93 -6.40 10.16
CA LEU A 53 8.35 -5.06 10.03
C LEU A 53 7.56 -4.72 11.30
N PRO A 54 7.76 -3.52 11.89
CA PRO A 54 7.01 -3.11 13.05
C PRO A 54 5.61 -2.64 12.66
N THR A 55 4.59 -3.15 13.35
CA THR A 55 3.22 -2.65 13.22
C THR A 55 3.12 -1.27 13.86
N THR A 56 2.60 -0.29 13.12
CA THR A 56 2.40 1.08 13.62
C THR A 56 1.01 1.30 14.16
N ARG A 57 -0.02 0.77 13.49
CA ARG A 57 -1.42 0.99 13.85
C ARG A 57 -2.30 -0.14 13.32
N ARG A 58 -3.35 -0.46 14.06
CA ARG A 58 -4.50 -1.24 13.57
C ARG A 58 -5.75 -0.37 13.64
N LEU A 59 -6.62 -0.51 12.64
CA LEU A 59 -7.92 0.15 12.57
C LEU A 59 -8.98 -0.92 12.32
N ASP A 60 -10.03 -0.89 13.12
CA ASP A 60 -11.24 -1.67 12.89
C ASP A 60 -12.37 -0.69 12.59
N MET A 61 -12.92 -0.79 11.39
CA MET A 61 -14.02 0.04 10.89
C MET A 61 -15.18 -0.88 10.53
N ALA A 62 -15.74 -1.53 11.55
CA ALA A 62 -16.86 -2.47 11.41
C ALA A 62 -18.04 -1.89 10.61
N ASP A 63 -18.37 -0.61 10.78
CA ASP A 63 -19.45 0.08 10.04
C ASP A 63 -19.19 0.15 8.53
N LEU A 64 -17.92 0.10 8.11
CA LEU A 64 -17.51 0.05 6.71
C LEU A 64 -17.13 -1.35 6.26
N GLY A 65 -17.16 -2.34 7.15
CA GLY A 65 -16.75 -3.72 6.88
C GLY A 65 -15.26 -3.85 6.55
N LEU A 66 -14.40 -3.05 7.18
CA LEU A 66 -12.95 -3.03 6.93
C LEU A 66 -12.15 -3.24 8.20
N ARG A 67 -11.13 -4.10 8.12
CA ARG A 67 -10.07 -4.21 9.13
C ARG A 67 -8.73 -3.91 8.46
N MET A 68 -7.90 -3.11 9.11
CA MET A 68 -6.64 -2.64 8.53
C MET A 68 -5.48 -2.69 9.52
N ALA A 69 -4.29 -2.97 9.02
CA ALA A 69 -3.04 -2.91 9.78
C ALA A 69 -1.95 -2.21 8.98
N PHE A 70 -1.24 -1.29 9.62
CA PHE A 70 -0.16 -0.51 9.02
C PHE A 70 1.18 -0.97 9.57
N PHE A 71 2.17 -1.08 8.69
CA PHE A 71 3.54 -1.49 9.01
C PHE A 71 4.53 -0.47 8.46
N ASP A 72 5.54 -0.11 9.25
CA ASP A 72 6.62 0.76 8.78
C ASP A 72 7.52 0.00 7.80
N CYS A 73 7.75 0.60 6.63
CA CYS A 73 8.65 0.09 5.60
C CYS A 73 9.59 1.20 5.10
N GLY A 74 10.29 1.84 6.03
CA GLY A 74 11.22 2.94 5.74
C GLY A 74 10.47 4.24 5.43
N PRO A 75 10.56 4.80 4.21
CA PRO A 75 9.92 6.06 3.87
C PRO A 75 8.41 5.96 3.58
N ALA A 76 7.85 4.74 3.54
CA ALA A 76 6.45 4.48 3.26
C ALA A 76 5.89 3.41 4.20
N LEU A 77 4.56 3.26 4.20
CA LEU A 77 3.86 2.22 4.97
C LEU A 77 3.41 1.08 4.06
N ILE A 78 3.31 -0.12 4.62
CA ILE A 78 2.48 -1.20 4.07
C ILE A 78 1.15 -1.17 4.81
N GLU A 79 0.05 -1.06 4.08
CA GLU A 79 -1.31 -1.18 4.62
C GLU A 79 -1.87 -2.54 4.20
N LEU A 80 -2.23 -3.36 5.18
CA LEU A 80 -3.03 -4.55 4.95
C LEU A 80 -4.51 -4.20 5.12
N VAL A 81 -5.35 -4.63 4.19
CA VAL A 81 -6.80 -4.41 4.20
C VAL A 81 -7.52 -5.75 4.08
N GLU A 82 -8.35 -6.05 5.06
CA GLU A 82 -9.27 -7.18 4.99
C GLU A 82 -10.71 -6.67 4.93
N PHE A 83 -11.47 -7.22 4.00
CA PHE A 83 -12.87 -6.87 3.79
C PHE A 83 -13.77 -7.91 4.47
N ALA A 84 -14.74 -7.45 5.24
CA ALA A 84 -15.74 -8.33 5.86
C ALA A 84 -16.66 -8.99 4.82
N ASP A 85 -16.88 -8.34 3.67
CA ASP A 85 -17.68 -8.87 2.57
C ASP A 85 -16.86 -9.88 1.72
N PRO A 86 -17.26 -11.17 1.69
CA PRO A 86 -16.59 -12.17 0.86
C PRO A 86 -16.66 -11.89 -0.64
N ALA A 87 -17.73 -11.24 -1.12
CA ALA A 87 -17.86 -10.89 -2.54
C ALA A 87 -16.85 -9.81 -2.94
N LEU A 88 -16.68 -8.79 -2.09
CA LEU A 88 -15.66 -7.76 -2.28
C LEU A 88 -14.25 -8.34 -2.21
N THR A 89 -13.99 -9.24 -1.25
CA THR A 89 -12.72 -9.97 -1.17
C THR A 89 -12.44 -10.74 -2.46
N ALA A 90 -13.40 -11.54 -2.95
CA ALA A 90 -13.25 -12.29 -4.19
C ALA A 90 -13.01 -11.38 -5.40
N ALA A 91 -13.68 -10.23 -5.46
CA ALA A 91 -13.47 -9.24 -6.52
C ALA A 91 -12.06 -8.63 -6.52
N ARG A 92 -11.48 -8.38 -5.33
CA ARG A 92 -10.13 -7.79 -5.20
C ARG A 92 -9.01 -8.80 -5.39
N ILE A 93 -9.11 -9.98 -4.76
CA ILE A 93 -7.98 -10.93 -4.69
C ILE A 93 -8.25 -12.27 -5.37
N GLY A 94 -9.48 -12.59 -5.75
CA GLY A 94 -9.86 -13.89 -6.32
C GLY A 94 -9.62 -15.01 -5.30
N ASP A 95 -8.93 -16.07 -5.72
CA ASP A 95 -8.54 -17.20 -4.86
C ASP A 95 -7.17 -17.02 -4.17
N ARG A 96 -6.47 -15.91 -4.45
CA ARG A 96 -5.16 -15.65 -3.86
C ARG A 96 -5.28 -15.32 -2.37
N PRO A 97 -4.23 -15.53 -1.57
CA PRO A 97 -4.21 -15.13 -0.16
C PRO A 97 -4.11 -13.61 0.00
N ALA A 98 -3.47 -12.91 -0.95
CA ALA A 98 -3.31 -11.47 -0.95
C ALA A 98 -3.09 -10.91 -2.37
N ALA A 99 -3.33 -9.61 -2.56
CA ALA A 99 -3.03 -8.88 -3.78
C ALA A 99 -2.72 -7.40 -3.49
N LEU A 100 -1.89 -6.78 -4.33
CA LEU A 100 -1.81 -5.31 -4.37
C LEU A 100 -3.18 -4.74 -4.70
N ASP A 101 -3.63 -3.80 -3.87
CA ASP A 101 -4.94 -3.16 -3.98
C ASP A 101 -4.82 -1.76 -4.57
N HIS A 102 -3.98 -0.93 -3.95
CA HIS A 102 -3.78 0.45 -4.37
C HIS A 102 -2.41 1.00 -3.92
N ILE A 103 -2.07 2.18 -4.44
CA ILE A 103 -0.89 2.95 -4.07
C ILE A 103 -1.36 4.36 -3.72
N ALA A 104 -1.00 4.84 -2.53
CA ALA A 104 -1.33 6.19 -2.08
C ALA A 104 -0.11 7.12 -2.13
N LEU A 105 -0.29 8.29 -2.72
CA LEU A 105 0.73 9.35 -2.77
C LEU A 105 0.29 10.50 -1.86
N ALA A 106 1.24 11.08 -1.12
CA ALA A 106 0.99 12.29 -0.33
C ALA A 106 0.62 13.45 -1.26
N VAL A 107 -0.23 14.38 -0.82
CA VAL A 107 -0.53 15.62 -1.54
C VAL A 107 -0.41 16.81 -0.59
N PRO A 108 0.05 17.99 -1.05
CA PRO A 108 0.38 19.12 -0.17
C PRO A 108 -0.83 19.73 0.55
N GLU A 109 -1.98 19.74 -0.12
CA GLU A 109 -3.24 20.28 0.39
C GLU A 109 -4.39 19.38 -0.09
N PRO A 110 -5.15 18.73 0.80
CA PRO A 110 -6.39 18.08 0.41
C PRO A 110 -7.40 19.20 0.12
N THR A 111 -7.70 19.47 -1.16
CA THR A 111 -8.72 20.45 -1.55
C THR A 111 -10.03 20.15 -0.81
N SER A 112 -10.33 20.96 0.22
CA SER A 112 -11.57 21.01 1.00
C SER A 112 -12.25 19.65 1.24
N GLY A 113 -11.68 18.84 2.13
CA GLY A 113 -12.33 17.62 2.64
C GLY A 113 -11.42 16.39 2.60
N GLY A 114 -10.40 16.36 3.46
CA GLY A 114 -9.60 15.19 3.83
C GLY A 114 -9.66 13.98 2.90
N VAL A 115 -9.07 14.10 1.71
CA VAL A 115 -9.05 13.03 0.70
C VAL A 115 -7.92 12.04 1.02
N ILE A 116 -8.03 11.35 2.15
CA ILE A 116 -7.27 10.11 2.44
C ILE A 116 -8.06 8.87 1.98
N TRP A 117 -9.31 9.01 1.53
CA TRP A 117 -10.25 7.89 1.43
C TRP A 117 -10.76 7.52 0.03
N GLN A 118 -10.30 8.15 -1.05
CA GLN A 118 -10.96 7.97 -2.36
C GLN A 118 -10.24 6.99 -3.29
N LEU A 119 -10.20 5.71 -2.92
CA LEU A 119 -10.02 4.60 -3.88
C LEU A 119 -10.87 3.35 -3.52
N LEU A 120 -12.03 3.54 -2.90
CA LEU A 120 -13.05 2.48 -2.82
C LEU A 120 -14.09 2.56 -3.96
N GLU A 121 -14.31 3.73 -4.57
CA GLU A 121 -15.36 3.92 -5.60
C GLU A 121 -14.97 3.46 -7.01
N LEU A 122 -13.67 3.42 -7.36
CA LEU A 122 -13.26 3.04 -8.72
C LEU A 122 -13.29 1.52 -9.00
N ALA A 123 -13.26 0.68 -7.97
CA ALA A 123 -13.38 -0.77 -8.15
C ALA A 123 -14.85 -1.21 -8.29
N ALA A 124 -15.79 -0.49 -7.69
CA ALA A 124 -17.23 -0.79 -7.81
C ALA A 124 -17.76 -0.47 -9.23
N ALA A 125 -17.36 0.68 -9.79
CA ALA A 125 -17.82 1.12 -11.12
C ALA A 125 -17.35 0.20 -12.27
N ALA A 126 -16.22 -0.50 -12.13
CA ALA A 126 -15.72 -1.42 -13.16
C ALA A 126 -16.51 -2.76 -13.26
N SER A 127 -17.46 -3.00 -12.35
CA SER A 127 -18.31 -4.20 -12.32
C SER A 127 -19.69 -4.00 -12.96
N GLU A 128 -20.17 -2.76 -13.10
CA GLU A 128 -21.48 -2.45 -13.69
C GLU A 128 -21.45 -2.28 -15.22
N GLU A 129 -20.32 -1.89 -15.81
CA GLU A 129 -20.18 -1.72 -17.28
C GLU A 129 -20.10 -3.06 -18.05
N ARG A 130 -20.22 -4.21 -17.36
CA ARG A 130 -20.09 -5.55 -17.95
C ARG A 130 -21.37 -6.38 -17.86
N ARG A 131 -22.54 -5.74 -17.84
CA ARG A 131 -23.86 -6.40 -17.84
C ARG A 131 -24.72 -5.99 -19.02
#